data_AF-A0A0G3IVQ4-F1
#
_entry.id   AF-A0A0G3IVQ4-F1
#
_cell.length_a   1.000
_cell.length_b   1.000
_cell.length_c   1.000
_cell.angle_alpha   90.00
_cell.angle_beta   90.00
_cell.angle_gamma   90.00
#
_symmetry.space_group_name_H-M   'P 1'
#
loop_
_entity.id
_entity.type
_entity.pdbx_description
1 polymer ?
#
loop_
_entity_poly.entity_id
_entity_poly.type
_entity_poly.pdbx_seq_one_letter_code
_entity_poly.pdbx_strand_id
1 'polypeptide(L)'
;MIAIVIAVIAVAVAIGAWFRPIPKPEAPAAKTYSDQEIADAKKAVCDAYGKADRAINATGRKNGGEDPTAIVAVAVNVRLALSESSSFLLRTLEEYPATPSDLQEHVRAAAGAFQNVAIDQLGEAPQSELDPFFKQADSADAAIKQACK
;
A
#
# COMPACT_ATOMS: atom_id res chain seq x y z
N MET A 1 10.81 -2.74 68.50
CA MET A 1 11.52 -3.90 67.91
C MET A 1 10.74 -4.52 66.75
N ILE A 2 9.47 -4.88 66.92
CA ILE A 2 8.64 -5.52 65.86
C ILE A 2 8.48 -4.65 64.59
N ALA A 3 8.25 -3.34 64.75
CA ALA A 3 8.07 -2.43 63.61
C ALA A 3 9.33 -2.29 62.73
N ILE A 4 10.52 -2.36 63.32
CA ILE A 4 11.79 -2.24 62.60
C ILE A 4 12.03 -3.49 61.75
N VAL A 5 11.70 -4.67 62.29
CA VAL A 5 11.83 -5.94 61.57
C VAL A 5 10.93 -5.97 60.34
N ILE A 6 9.69 -5.49 60.45
CA ILE A 6 8.74 -5.42 59.33
C ILE A 6 9.23 -4.45 58.26
N ALA A 7 9.76 -3.29 58.66
CA ALA A 7 10.31 -2.30 57.72
C ALA A 7 11.49 -2.85 56.91
N VAL A 8 12.40 -3.61 57.55
CA VAL A 8 13.56 -4.22 56.87
C VAL A 8 13.11 -5.29 55.86
N ILE A 9 12.11 -6.11 56.21
CA ILE A 9 11.57 -7.12 55.29
C ILE A 9 10.91 -6.45 54.08
N ALA A 10 10.13 -5.38 54.28
CA ALA A 10 9.49 -4.66 53.19
C ALA A 10 10.50 -4.07 52.20
N VAL A 11 11.61 -3.51 52.71
CA VAL A 11 12.68 -2.95 51.86
C VAL A 11 13.42 -4.05 51.10
N ALA A 12 13.71 -5.20 51.73
CA ALA A 12 14.36 -6.33 51.07
C ALA A 12 13.49 -6.91 49.93
N VAL A 13 12.17 -7.02 50.13
CA VAL A 13 11.23 -7.46 49.10
C VAL A 13 11.13 -6.45 47.96
N ALA A 14 11.12 -5.15 48.26
CA ALA A 14 11.08 -4.09 47.26
C ALA A 14 12.34 -4.08 46.37
N ILE A 15 13.53 -4.28 46.96
CA ILE A 15 14.78 -4.37 46.20
C ILE A 15 14.81 -5.64 45.34
N GLY A 16 14.36 -6.78 45.89
CA GLY A 16 14.28 -8.05 45.15
C GLY A 16 13.31 -8.00 43.96
N ALA A 17 12.24 -7.20 44.05
CA ALA A 17 11.29 -7.01 42.96
C ALA A 17 11.88 -6.23 41.76
N TRP A 18 12.89 -5.38 41.99
CA TRP A 18 13.56 -4.62 40.93
C TRP A 18 14.44 -5.48 40.01
N PHE A 19 14.88 -6.65 40.51
CA PHE A 19 15.66 -7.62 39.75
C PHE A 19 14.81 -8.71 39.08
N ARG A 20 13.47 -8.61 39.14
CA ARG A 20 12.61 -9.51 38.36
C ARG A 20 12.77 -9.19 36.88
N PRO A 21 13.17 -10.16 36.04
CA PRO A 21 13.20 -9.97 34.59
C PRO A 21 11.79 -9.60 34.12
N ILE A 22 11.68 -8.46 33.44
CA ILE A 22 10.44 -8.10 32.74
C ILE A 22 10.16 -9.23 31.75
N PRO A 23 9.00 -9.90 31.81
CA PRO A 23 8.61 -10.87 30.79
C PRO A 23 8.74 -10.18 29.43
N LYS A 24 9.60 -10.71 28.55
CA LYS A 24 9.69 -10.19 27.18
C LYS A 24 8.27 -10.25 26.60
N PRO A 25 7.75 -9.15 26.03
CA PRO A 25 6.49 -9.23 25.30
C PRO A 25 6.63 -10.37 24.30
N GLU A 26 5.82 -11.41 24.45
CA GLU A 26 5.72 -12.43 23.42
C GLU A 26 5.36 -11.69 22.13
N ALA A 27 6.23 -11.77 21.13
CA ALA A 27 5.93 -11.20 19.83
C ALA A 27 4.58 -11.76 19.40
N PRO A 28 3.59 -10.91 19.04
CA PRO A 28 2.29 -11.40 18.61
C PRO A 28 2.52 -12.46 17.54
N ALA A 29 1.95 -13.65 17.73
CA ALA A 29 2.01 -14.70 16.72
C ALA A 29 1.61 -14.09 15.38
N ALA A 30 2.45 -14.26 14.35
CA ALA A 30 2.16 -13.75 13.02
C ALA A 30 0.76 -14.22 12.63
N LYS A 31 -0.12 -13.30 12.21
CA LYS A 31 -1.46 -13.67 11.74
C LYS A 31 -1.31 -14.64 10.58
N THR A 32 -1.70 -15.89 10.80
CA THR A 32 -1.78 -16.90 9.75
C THR A 32 -3.17 -16.85 9.14
N TYR A 33 -3.25 -16.57 7.84
CA TYR A 33 -4.49 -16.61 7.09
C TYR A 33 -4.75 -18.03 6.57
N SER A 34 -6.01 -18.42 6.48
CA SER A 34 -6.43 -19.64 5.80
C SER A 34 -6.26 -19.53 4.28
N ASP A 35 -6.17 -20.67 3.59
CA ASP A 35 -6.07 -20.71 2.13
C ASP A 35 -7.26 -19.99 1.46
N GLN A 36 -8.45 -20.08 2.05
CA GLN A 36 -9.64 -19.39 1.56
C GLN A 36 -9.52 -17.87 1.67
N GLU A 37 -9.05 -17.35 2.82
CA GLU A 37 -8.81 -15.91 3.00
C GLU A 37 -7.77 -15.38 2.02
N ILE A 38 -6.71 -16.15 1.75
CA ILE A 38 -5.68 -15.80 0.76
C ILE A 38 -6.28 -15.76 -0.65
N ALA A 39 -7.08 -16.76 -1.02
CA ALA A 39 -7.72 -16.83 -2.33
C ALA A 39 -8.70 -15.66 -2.55
N ASP A 40 -9.53 -15.35 -1.55
CA ASP A 40 -10.49 -14.25 -1.62
C ASP A 40 -9.78 -12.89 -1.68
N ALA A 41 -8.72 -12.69 -0.90
CA ALA A 41 -7.91 -11.48 -0.93
C ALA A 41 -7.17 -11.31 -2.26
N LYS A 42 -6.59 -12.39 -2.82
CA LYS A 42 -5.98 -12.37 -4.17
C LYS A 42 -7.02 -11.93 -5.20
N LYS A 43 -8.20 -12.55 -5.18
CA LYS A 43 -9.28 -12.23 -6.12
C LYS A 43 -9.72 -10.77 -6.02
N ALA A 44 -9.95 -10.27 -4.81
CA ALA A 44 -10.38 -8.89 -4.59
C ALA A 44 -9.37 -7.86 -5.13
N VAL A 45 -8.08 -8.08 -4.88
CA VAL A 45 -7.01 -7.21 -5.38
C VAL A 45 -6.88 -7.28 -6.90
N CYS A 46 -6.97 -8.47 -7.49
CA CYS A 46 -6.94 -8.63 -8.95
C CYS A 46 -8.15 -7.95 -9.64
N ASP A 47 -9.35 -8.08 -9.07
CA ASP A 47 -10.54 -7.39 -9.57
C ASP A 47 -10.42 -5.86 -9.45
N ALA A 48 -9.83 -5.38 -8.35
CA ALA A 48 -9.54 -3.97 -8.14
C ALA A 48 -8.53 -3.43 -9.16
N TYR A 49 -7.44 -4.15 -9.40
CA TYR A 49 -6.47 -3.81 -10.45
C TYR A 49 -7.13 -3.75 -11.82
N GLY A 50 -7.99 -4.71 -12.16
CA GLY A 50 -8.75 -4.68 -13.40
C GLY A 50 -9.66 -3.44 -13.53
N LYS A 51 -10.21 -2.91 -12.43
CA LYS A 51 -10.99 -1.65 -12.46
C LYS A 51 -10.08 -0.44 -12.72
N ALA A 52 -8.95 -0.36 -12.02
CA ALA A 52 -7.96 0.69 -12.20
C ALA A 52 -7.40 0.74 -13.63
N ASP A 53 -6.94 -0.40 -14.15
CA ASP A 53 -6.41 -0.53 -15.51
C ASP A 53 -7.44 -0.08 -16.57
N ARG A 54 -8.71 -0.48 -16.42
CA ARG A 54 -9.78 -0.02 -17.32
C ARG A 54 -9.98 1.49 -17.26
N ALA A 55 -9.95 2.10 -16.08
CA ALA A 55 -10.12 3.55 -15.93
C ALA A 55 -8.97 4.31 -16.60
N ILE A 56 -7.72 3.91 -16.36
CA ILE A 56 -6.52 4.51 -16.94
C ILE A 56 -6.53 4.35 -18.48
N ASN A 57 -6.82 3.15 -18.98
CA ASN A 57 -6.91 2.90 -20.42
C ASN A 57 -8.02 3.70 -21.10
N ALA A 58 -9.19 3.83 -20.46
CA ALA A 58 -10.31 4.57 -21.05
C ALA A 58 -10.00 6.06 -21.21
N THR A 59 -9.26 6.66 -20.27
CA THR A 59 -8.86 8.07 -20.37
C THR A 59 -7.65 8.28 -21.28
N GLY A 60 -6.65 7.39 -21.25
CA GLY A 60 -5.43 7.51 -22.04
C GLY A 60 -5.64 7.36 -23.56
N ARG A 61 -6.77 6.79 -24.00
CA ARG A 61 -7.13 6.68 -25.42
C ARG A 61 -7.70 7.97 -26.03
N LYS A 62 -7.99 8.98 -25.20
CA LYS A 62 -8.52 10.28 -25.66
C LYS A 62 -7.35 11.26 -25.85
N ASN A 63 -7.47 12.18 -26.81
CA ASN A 63 -6.44 13.19 -27.07
C ASN A 63 -6.96 14.64 -27.14
N GLY A 64 -8.29 14.84 -27.10
CA GLY A 64 -8.91 16.17 -27.16
C GLY A 64 -9.00 16.78 -28.57
N GLY A 65 -8.47 16.12 -29.60
CA GLY A 65 -8.45 16.67 -30.96
C GLY A 65 -7.66 17.98 -31.05
N GLU A 66 -8.23 18.98 -31.72
CA GLU A 66 -7.60 20.31 -31.91
C GLU A 66 -8.13 21.37 -30.92
N ASP A 67 -9.12 21.06 -30.08
CA ASP A 67 -9.66 22.01 -29.10
C ASP A 67 -8.73 22.08 -27.87
N PRO A 68 -8.10 23.24 -27.59
CA PRO A 68 -7.22 23.40 -26.42
C PRO A 68 -7.92 23.08 -25.10
N THR A 69 -9.22 23.36 -24.99
CA THR A 69 -10.01 23.07 -23.78
C THR A 69 -10.19 21.57 -23.61
N ALA A 70 -10.49 20.85 -24.70
CA ALA A 70 -10.64 19.40 -24.69
C ALA A 70 -9.31 18.68 -24.40
N ILE A 71 -8.18 19.18 -24.91
CA ILE A 71 -6.85 18.67 -24.59
C ILE A 71 -6.58 18.76 -23.09
N VAL A 72 -6.83 19.91 -22.48
CA VAL A 72 -6.67 20.10 -21.03
C VAL A 72 -7.64 19.21 -20.25
N ALA A 73 -8.90 19.11 -20.66
CA ALA A 73 -9.88 18.25 -20.00
C ALA A 73 -9.47 16.77 -20.02
N VAL A 74 -8.93 16.28 -21.15
CA VAL A 74 -8.38 14.92 -21.25
C VAL A 74 -7.19 14.75 -20.31
N ALA A 75 -6.23 15.69 -20.30
CA ALA A 75 -5.07 15.62 -19.40
C ALA A 75 -5.48 15.60 -17.92
N VAL A 76 -6.46 16.42 -17.52
CA VAL A 76 -7.01 16.42 -16.16
C VAL A 76 -7.67 15.07 -15.84
N ASN A 77 -8.44 14.51 -16.77
CA ASN A 77 -9.09 13.22 -16.55
C ASN A 77 -8.08 12.05 -16.47
N VAL A 78 -6.95 12.13 -17.19
CA VAL A 78 -5.83 11.19 -17.06
C VAL A 78 -5.22 11.26 -15.66
N ARG A 79 -4.88 12.47 -15.19
CA ARG A 79 -4.31 12.70 -13.85
C ARG A 79 -5.27 12.21 -12.75
N LEU A 80 -6.57 12.47 -12.90
CA LEU A 80 -7.61 11.99 -12.00
C LEU A 80 -7.67 10.46 -11.97
N ALA A 81 -7.70 9.81 -13.13
CA ALA A 81 -7.75 8.35 -13.19
C ALA A 81 -6.52 7.71 -12.54
N LEU A 82 -5.33 8.28 -12.72
CA LEU A 82 -4.10 7.81 -12.08
C LEU A 82 -4.16 7.93 -10.54
N SER A 83 -4.54 9.11 -10.02
CA SER A 83 -4.60 9.35 -8.57
C SER A 83 -5.70 8.54 -7.88
N GLU A 84 -6.90 8.46 -8.48
CA GLU A 84 -7.99 7.65 -7.94
C GLU A 84 -7.67 6.15 -8.01
N SER A 85 -7.03 5.70 -9.08
CA SER A 85 -6.57 4.30 -9.20
C SER A 85 -5.53 3.96 -8.15
N SER A 86 -4.54 4.84 -7.93
CA SER A 86 -3.54 4.67 -6.88
C SER A 86 -4.19 4.54 -5.49
N SER A 87 -5.03 5.51 -5.13
CA SER A 87 -5.71 5.55 -3.83
C SER A 87 -6.64 4.36 -3.63
N PHE A 88 -7.38 3.96 -4.67
CA PHE A 88 -8.26 2.80 -4.64
C PHE A 88 -7.49 1.50 -4.41
N LEU A 89 -6.38 1.29 -5.12
CA LEU A 89 -5.56 0.10 -4.98
C LEU A 89 -4.91 0.00 -3.59
N LEU A 90 -4.39 1.10 -3.06
CA LEU A 90 -3.80 1.12 -1.72
C LEU A 90 -4.83 0.79 -0.64
N ARG A 91 -6.04 1.36 -0.72
CA ARG A 91 -7.14 1.01 0.19
C ARG A 91 -7.56 -0.45 0.07
N THR A 92 -7.63 -0.99 -1.15
CA THR A 92 -7.92 -2.42 -1.33
C THR A 92 -6.86 -3.30 -0.65
N LEU A 93 -5.57 -2.96 -0.74
CA LEU A 93 -4.53 -3.72 -0.03
C LEU A 93 -4.66 -3.65 1.50
N GLU A 94 -5.14 -2.53 2.04
CA GLU A 94 -5.41 -2.39 3.47
C GLU A 94 -6.63 -3.22 3.91
N GLU A 95 -7.68 -3.27 3.08
CA GLU A 95 -8.89 -4.07 3.31
C GLU A 95 -8.63 -5.58 3.23
N TYR A 96 -7.66 -6.01 2.41
CA TYR A 96 -7.36 -7.41 2.14
C TYR A 96 -5.92 -7.78 2.56
N PRO A 97 -5.61 -7.81 3.87
CA PRO A 97 -4.24 -8.06 4.36
C PRO A 97 -3.74 -9.49 4.10
N ALA A 98 -4.62 -10.41 3.71
CA ALA A 98 -4.29 -11.78 3.33
C ALA A 98 -3.79 -11.92 1.88
N THR A 99 -3.68 -10.83 1.11
CA THR A 99 -3.15 -10.86 -0.26
C THR A 99 -1.72 -11.40 -0.28
N PRO A 100 -1.35 -12.28 -1.23
CA PRO A 100 0.03 -12.73 -1.40
C PRO A 100 1.03 -11.57 -1.49
N SER A 101 2.17 -11.68 -0.78
CA SER A 101 3.12 -10.57 -0.61
C SER A 101 3.69 -10.03 -1.92
N ASP A 102 3.93 -10.92 -2.89
CA ASP A 102 4.37 -10.61 -4.24
C ASP A 102 3.33 -9.72 -4.96
N LEU A 103 2.06 -10.11 -4.92
CA LEU A 103 0.97 -9.32 -5.50
C LEU A 103 0.82 -7.97 -4.77
N GLN A 104 0.97 -7.93 -3.45
CA GLN A 104 0.94 -6.66 -2.70
C GLN A 104 2.07 -5.72 -3.15
N GLU A 105 3.29 -6.23 -3.30
CA GLU A 105 4.46 -5.44 -3.72
C GLU A 105 4.23 -4.84 -5.11
N HIS A 106 3.80 -5.67 -6.08
CA HIS A 106 3.55 -5.20 -7.43
C HIS A 106 2.42 -4.16 -7.49
N VAL A 107 1.33 -4.36 -6.75
CA VAL A 107 0.23 -3.39 -6.69
C VAL A 107 0.65 -2.08 -6.02
N ARG A 108 1.48 -2.12 -4.97
CA ARG A 108 2.07 -0.91 -4.37
C ARG A 108 2.99 -0.18 -5.34
N ALA A 109 3.80 -0.90 -6.11
CA ALA A 109 4.66 -0.32 -7.13
C ALA A 109 3.84 0.37 -8.24
N ALA A 110 2.78 -0.27 -8.74
CA ALA A 110 1.87 0.35 -9.71
C ALA A 110 1.19 1.61 -9.14
N ALA A 111 0.60 1.51 -7.94
CA ALA A 111 -0.05 2.63 -7.29
C ALA A 111 0.91 3.81 -7.04
N GLY A 112 2.14 3.53 -6.61
CA GLY A 112 3.19 4.53 -6.44
C GLY A 112 3.56 5.22 -7.76
N ALA A 113 3.77 4.43 -8.83
CA ALA A 113 4.05 4.96 -10.16
C ALA A 113 2.92 5.87 -10.66
N PHE A 114 1.65 5.45 -10.52
CA PHE A 114 0.50 6.26 -10.94
C PHE A 114 0.42 7.59 -10.18
N GLN A 115 0.66 7.57 -8.86
CA GLN A 115 0.62 8.77 -8.04
C GLN A 115 1.76 9.74 -8.40
N ASN A 116 2.96 9.22 -8.64
CA ASN A 116 4.11 10.02 -9.06
C ASN A 116 3.90 10.64 -10.44
N VAL A 117 3.42 9.87 -11.43
CA VAL A 117 3.07 10.43 -12.75
C VAL A 117 2.02 11.54 -12.61
N ALA A 118 0.97 11.32 -11.81
CA ALA A 118 -0.09 12.30 -11.64
C ALA A 118 0.41 13.62 -11.02
N ILE A 119 1.23 13.54 -9.95
CA ILE A 119 1.73 14.73 -9.26
C ILE A 119 2.80 15.47 -10.08
N ASP A 120 3.69 14.73 -10.75
CA ASP A 120 4.76 15.34 -11.55
C ASP A 120 4.20 15.99 -12.82
N GLN A 121 3.16 15.40 -13.43
CA GLN A 121 2.43 16.06 -14.52
C GLN A 121 1.70 17.34 -14.09
N LEU A 122 1.26 17.43 -12.82
CA LEU A 122 0.69 18.68 -12.29
C LEU A 122 1.78 19.75 -12.07
N GLY A 123 2.99 19.31 -11.70
CA GLY A 123 4.17 20.17 -11.58
C GLY A 123 4.86 20.49 -12.91
N GLU A 124 4.30 20.06 -14.04
CA GLU A 124 4.87 20.22 -15.39
C GLU A 124 6.29 19.64 -15.52
N ALA A 125 6.57 18.54 -14.81
CA ALA A 125 7.84 17.85 -14.87
C ALA A 125 8.17 17.40 -16.30
N PRO A 126 9.44 17.46 -16.73
CA PRO A 126 9.85 17.00 -18.04
C PRO A 126 9.68 15.49 -18.18
N GLN A 127 9.52 15.03 -19.43
CA GLN A 127 9.34 13.60 -19.74
C GLN A 127 10.43 12.70 -19.12
N SER A 128 11.68 13.18 -19.04
CA SER A 128 12.79 12.43 -18.44
C SER A 128 12.58 12.09 -16.96
N GLU A 129 11.81 12.90 -16.23
CA GLU A 129 11.43 12.63 -14.83
C GLU A 129 10.26 11.66 -14.74
N LEU A 130 9.39 11.60 -15.76
CA LEU A 130 8.25 10.68 -15.83
C LEU A 130 8.64 9.27 -16.31
N ASP A 131 9.64 9.16 -17.19
CA ASP A 131 10.08 7.90 -17.81
C ASP A 131 10.36 6.75 -16.82
N PRO A 132 10.99 6.97 -15.66
CA PRO A 132 11.17 5.93 -14.65
C PRO A 132 9.84 5.39 -14.11
N PHE A 133 8.85 6.26 -13.90
CA PHE A 133 7.54 5.85 -13.39
C PHE A 133 6.72 5.12 -14.45
N PHE A 134 6.80 5.52 -15.73
CA PHE A 134 6.19 4.75 -16.81
C PHE A 134 6.77 3.34 -16.91
N LYS A 135 8.10 3.20 -16.86
CA LYS A 135 8.75 1.88 -16.84
C LYS A 135 8.35 1.04 -15.63
N GLN A 136 8.22 1.67 -14.46
CA GLN A 136 7.76 1.00 -13.25
C GLN A 136 6.31 0.53 -13.37
N ALA A 137 5.42 1.37 -13.90
CA ALA A 137 4.02 1.01 -14.16
C ALA A 137 3.90 -0.15 -15.15
N ASP A 138 4.64 -0.12 -16.26
CA ASP A 138 4.64 -1.21 -17.25
C ASP A 138 5.14 -2.54 -16.67
N SER A 139 6.24 -2.48 -15.89
CA SER A 139 6.78 -3.66 -15.22
C SER A 139 5.81 -4.22 -14.18
N ALA A 140 5.16 -3.35 -13.39
CA ALA A 140 4.18 -3.76 -12.39
C ALA A 140 2.92 -4.33 -13.05
N ASP A 141 2.44 -3.75 -14.15
CA ASP A 141 1.29 -4.25 -14.91
C ASP A 141 1.52 -5.68 -15.40
N ALA A 142 2.67 -5.94 -16.02
CA ALA A 142 3.03 -7.28 -16.49
C ALA A 142 3.06 -8.29 -15.32
N ALA A 143 3.66 -7.91 -14.19
CA ALA A 143 3.76 -8.76 -13.00
C ALA A 143 2.39 -9.03 -12.36
N ILE A 144 1.55 -8.01 -12.20
CA ILE A 144 0.19 -8.16 -11.65
C ILE A 144 -0.66 -9.03 -12.56
N LYS A 145 -0.63 -8.81 -13.88
CA LYS A 145 -1.34 -9.66 -14.84
C LYS A 145 -0.87 -11.11 -14.78
N GLN A 146 0.39 -11.37 -14.50
CA GLN A 146 0.88 -12.73 -14.32
C GLN A 146 0.43 -13.33 -12.99
N ALA A 147 0.48 -12.57 -11.90
CA ALA A 147 0.02 -13.01 -10.58
C ALA A 147 -1.50 -13.25 -10.53
N CYS A 148 -2.28 -12.50 -11.31
CA CYS A 148 -3.74 -12.58 -11.38
C CYS A 148 -4.30 -13.63 -12.36
N LYS A 149 -3.44 -14.37 -13.06
CA LYS A 149 -3.83 -15.61 -13.74
C LYS A 149 -4.05 -16.74 -12.74
#